data_AF-A0A942GN18-F1
#
_entry.id   AF-A0A942GN18-F1
#
_cell.length_a   1.000
_cell.length_b   1.000
_cell.length_c   1.000
_cell.angle_alpha   90.00
_cell.angle_beta   90.00
_cell.angle_gamma   90.00
#
_symmetry.space_group_name_H-M   'P 1'
#
loop_
_entity.id
_entity.type
_entity.pdbx_description
1 polymer ?
#
loop_
_entity_poly.entity_id
_entity_poly.type
_entity_poly.pdbx_seq_one_letter_code
_entity_poly.pdbx_strand_id
1 'polypeptide(L)'
;MLVLATVLQHLNLTGGAVGALILGAGIGTEGLMAYITGRNIGKELPESDGEAITTTQAMVFFLPLALASVTNTFIRPVINAGLARTADPSLALASYQIAWSFSYIFVAVAFNVHQLVIVFAREAEHRISVLKFSLLMGSLGTVILFIVSVTPLGTMALTRMIGVPPELAVQALRAIALLSLMPILTCISEYCAGLLIIAGQTKYLTAGKAVNVVTILITSLLIARFAPHVGGLLAGICMVSGIAMESIFLAIQTQNISPVWPTITVGN
;
A
#
# COMPACT_ATOMS: atom_id res chain seq x y z
N MET A 1 -7.97 -22.61 8.47
CA MET A 1 -8.59 -22.27 7.16
C MET A 1 -8.90 -23.50 6.29
N LEU A 2 -7.94 -24.41 6.03
CA LEU A 2 -8.18 -25.63 5.22
C LEU A 2 -9.34 -26.52 5.72
N VAL A 3 -9.42 -26.76 7.03
CA VAL A 3 -10.49 -27.57 7.64
C VAL A 3 -11.85 -26.89 7.55
N LEU A 4 -11.89 -25.55 7.65
CA LEU A 4 -13.14 -24.80 7.54
C LEU A 4 -13.65 -24.80 6.10
N ALA A 5 -12.74 -24.73 5.12
CA ALA A 5 -13.07 -24.82 3.71
C ALA A 5 -13.69 -26.17 3.33
N THR A 6 -13.17 -27.28 3.87
CA THR A 6 -13.72 -28.62 3.62
C THR A 6 -15.06 -28.84 4.32
N VAL A 7 -15.25 -28.34 5.55
CA VAL A 7 -16.52 -28.47 6.28
C VAL A 7 -17.63 -27.62 5.66
N LEU A 8 -17.34 -26.40 5.20
CA LEU A 8 -18.34 -25.51 4.60
C LEU A 8 -18.83 -26.00 3.22
N GLN A 9 -18.00 -26.71 2.46
CA GLN A 9 -18.41 -27.38 1.23
C GLN A 9 -19.46 -28.48 1.48
N HIS A 10 -19.39 -29.18 2.62
CA HIS A 10 -20.38 -30.20 3.00
C HIS A 10 -21.72 -29.60 3.46
N LEU A 11 -21.78 -28.29 3.75
CA LEU A 11 -22.98 -27.57 4.18
C LEU A 11 -23.72 -26.88 3.03
N ASN A 12 -23.37 -27.15 1.77
CA ASN A 12 -23.98 -26.56 0.57
C ASN A 12 -23.94 -25.01 0.51
N LEU A 13 -23.12 -24.37 1.36
CA LEU A 13 -22.82 -22.96 1.23
C LEU A 13 -21.90 -22.79 0.03
N THR A 14 -22.32 -21.98 -0.95
CA THR A 14 -21.57 -21.74 -2.18
C THR A 14 -21.36 -20.25 -2.40
N GLY A 15 -20.31 -19.90 -3.14
CA GLY A 15 -20.00 -18.51 -3.51
C GLY A 15 -19.31 -17.69 -2.40
N GLY A 16 -19.49 -16.38 -2.44
CA GLY A 16 -18.73 -15.41 -1.63
C GLY A 16 -18.90 -15.54 -0.11
N ALA A 17 -20.00 -16.13 0.36
CA ALA A 17 -20.26 -16.35 1.79
C ALA A 17 -19.25 -17.31 2.42
N VAL A 18 -18.81 -18.34 1.70
CA VAL A 18 -17.79 -19.29 2.16
C VAL A 18 -16.44 -18.58 2.35
N GLY A 19 -16.06 -17.75 1.38
CA GLY A 19 -14.83 -16.96 1.46
C GLY A 19 -14.83 -16.00 2.66
N ALA A 20 -15.97 -15.32 2.90
CA ALA A 20 -16.14 -14.43 4.05
C ALA A 20 -16.02 -15.18 5.39
N LEU A 21 -16.65 -16.35 5.53
CA LEU A 21 -16.59 -17.17 6.73
C LEU A 21 -15.18 -17.73 6.99
N ILE A 22 -14.48 -18.18 5.95
CA ILE A 22 -13.10 -18.67 6.07
C ILE A 22 -12.16 -17.55 6.55
N LEU A 23 -12.23 -16.38 5.92
CA LEU A 23 -11.44 -15.21 6.31
C LEU A 23 -11.78 -14.75 7.72
N GLY A 24 -13.06 -14.61 8.03
CA GLY A 24 -13.53 -14.19 9.36
C GLY A 24 -13.08 -15.13 10.46
N ALA A 25 -13.17 -16.44 10.23
CA ALA A 25 -12.67 -17.44 11.17
C ALA A 25 -11.16 -17.32 11.35
N GLY A 26 -10.37 -17.17 10.28
CA GLY A 26 -8.92 -17.04 10.39
C GLY A 26 -8.49 -15.81 11.19
N ILE A 27 -9.03 -14.63 10.85
CA ILE A 27 -8.76 -13.39 11.57
C ILE A 27 -9.21 -13.50 13.05
N GLY A 28 -10.37 -14.13 13.30
CA GLY A 28 -10.85 -14.38 14.66
C GLY A 28 -9.92 -15.31 15.46
N THR A 29 -9.38 -16.33 14.81
CA THR A 29 -8.45 -17.28 15.45
C THR A 29 -7.11 -16.59 15.78
N GLU A 30 -6.57 -15.80 14.84
CA GLU A 30 -5.37 -14.99 15.06
C GLU A 30 -5.57 -13.97 16.18
N GLY A 31 -6.71 -13.27 16.18
CA GLY A 31 -7.05 -12.31 17.23
C GLY A 31 -7.15 -12.97 18.61
N LEU A 32 -7.75 -14.16 18.69
CA LEU A 32 -7.85 -14.92 19.93
C LEU A 32 -6.46 -15.37 20.43
N MET A 33 -5.63 -15.90 19.53
CA MET A 33 -4.25 -16.29 19.86
C MET A 33 -3.43 -15.09 20.33
N ALA A 34 -3.50 -13.96 19.64
CA ALA A 34 -2.81 -12.73 20.03
C ALA A 34 -3.26 -12.24 21.42
N TYR A 35 -4.56 -12.33 21.72
CA TYR A 35 -5.10 -11.98 23.02
C TYR A 35 -4.59 -12.90 24.15
N ILE A 36 -4.64 -14.21 23.94
CA ILE A 36 -4.17 -15.20 24.93
C ILE A 36 -2.68 -15.04 25.19
N THR A 37 -1.87 -15.00 24.12
CA THR A 37 -0.42 -14.85 24.22
C THR A 37 -0.05 -13.51 24.85
N GLY A 38 -0.69 -12.42 24.45
CA GLY A 38 -0.47 -11.10 25.03
C GLY A 38 -0.78 -11.06 26.53
N ARG A 39 -1.85 -11.73 26.97
CA ARG A 39 -2.21 -11.83 28.39
C ARG A 39 -1.24 -12.72 29.18
N ASN A 40 -0.65 -13.74 28.56
CA ASN A 40 0.33 -14.60 29.22
C ASN A 40 1.69 -13.91 29.34
N ILE A 41 2.20 -13.31 28.27
CA ILE A 41 3.46 -12.55 28.28
C ILE A 41 3.36 -11.35 29.21
N GLY A 42 2.20 -10.66 29.24
CA GLY A 42 1.99 -9.52 30.12
C GLY A 42 2.13 -9.82 31.62
N LYS A 43 2.04 -11.09 32.03
CA LYS A 43 2.28 -11.51 33.44
C LYS A 43 3.77 -11.68 33.77
N GLU A 44 4.62 -11.85 32.76
CA GLU A 44 6.06 -12.09 32.89
C GLU A 44 6.88 -10.81 32.69
N LEU A 45 6.24 -9.71 32.29
CA LEU A 45 6.90 -8.41 32.16
C LEU A 45 7.22 -7.86 33.56
N PRO A 46 8.43 -7.30 33.77
CA PRO A 46 8.78 -6.65 35.03
C PRO A 46 7.80 -5.51 35.34
N GLU A 47 7.50 -5.30 36.62
CA GLU A 47 6.69 -4.16 37.05
C GLU A 47 7.34 -2.87 36.53
N SER A 48 6.59 -2.12 35.72
CA SER A 48 6.99 -0.81 35.24
C SER A 48 6.71 0.20 36.34
N ASP A 49 7.72 0.96 36.78
CA ASP A 49 7.59 2.09 37.71
C ASP A 49 6.74 3.26 37.15
N GLY A 50 6.33 3.18 35.87
CA GLY A 50 5.44 4.14 35.21
C GLY A 50 3.96 3.93 35.52
N GLU A 51 3.18 5.01 35.41
CA GLU A 51 1.74 5.04 35.59
C GLU A 51 1.03 3.98 34.71
N ALA A 52 0.12 3.19 35.29
CA ALA A 52 -0.57 2.12 34.57
C ALA A 52 -1.38 2.68 33.38
N ILE A 53 -1.01 2.28 32.16
CA ILE A 53 -1.69 2.72 30.94
C ILE A 53 -3.14 2.23 31.00
N THR A 54 -4.09 3.17 30.96
CA THR A 54 -5.53 2.83 30.96
C THR A 54 -5.94 2.29 29.59
N THR A 55 -6.94 1.39 29.56
CA THR A 55 -7.51 0.85 28.31
C THR A 55 -7.91 1.95 27.33
N THR A 56 -8.36 3.10 27.83
CA THR A 56 -8.69 4.29 27.04
C THR A 56 -7.47 4.88 26.34
N GLN A 57 -6.33 5.00 27.04
CA GLN A 57 -5.08 5.51 26.46
C GLN A 57 -4.55 4.54 25.38
N ALA A 58 -4.63 3.23 25.65
CA ALA A 58 -4.29 2.21 24.67
C ALA A 58 -5.20 2.27 23.43
N MET A 59 -6.52 2.43 23.61
CA MET A 59 -7.45 2.59 22.49
C MET A 59 -7.21 3.89 21.70
N VAL A 60 -6.95 5.02 22.35
CA VAL A 60 -6.65 6.30 21.66
C VAL A 60 -5.37 6.21 20.84
N PHE A 61 -4.39 5.42 21.26
CA PHE A 61 -3.18 5.13 20.48
C PHE A 61 -3.43 4.15 19.33
N PHE A 62 -4.18 3.07 19.58
CA PHE A 62 -4.35 1.97 18.63
C PHE A 62 -5.42 2.25 17.56
N LEU A 63 -6.47 2.99 17.90
CA LEU A 63 -7.61 3.26 17.03
C LEU A 63 -7.20 4.01 15.74
N PRO A 64 -6.34 5.05 15.78
CA PRO A 64 -5.83 5.68 14.56
C PRO A 64 -5.04 4.72 13.67
N LEU A 65 -4.26 3.82 14.27
CA LEU A 65 -3.45 2.82 13.53
C LEU A 65 -4.33 1.76 12.87
N ALA A 66 -5.35 1.29 13.59
CA ALA A 66 -6.37 0.39 13.06
C ALA A 66 -7.18 1.05 11.94
N LEU A 67 -7.58 2.32 12.11
CA LEU A 67 -8.27 3.09 11.08
C LEU A 67 -7.39 3.30 9.84
N ALA A 68 -6.09 3.55 9.96
CA ALA A 68 -5.18 3.59 8.81
C ALA A 68 -5.14 2.25 8.05
N SER A 69 -5.10 1.14 8.78
CA SER A 69 -5.06 -0.21 8.19
C SER A 69 -6.36 -0.53 7.44
N VAL A 70 -7.50 -0.17 8.03
CA VAL A 70 -8.81 -0.25 7.40
C VAL A 70 -8.90 0.66 6.17
N THR A 71 -8.34 1.88 6.26
CA THR A 71 -8.31 2.86 5.16
C THR A 71 -7.60 2.28 3.93
N ASN A 72 -6.44 1.65 4.11
CA ASN A 72 -5.73 0.99 3.00
C ASN A 72 -6.56 -0.14 2.35
N THR A 73 -7.39 -0.83 3.14
CA THR A 73 -8.30 -1.87 2.64
C THR A 73 -9.37 -1.31 1.70
N PHE A 74 -9.79 -0.05 1.88
CA PHE A 74 -10.79 0.60 1.04
C PHE A 74 -10.28 0.97 -0.37
N ILE A 75 -8.98 1.01 -0.61
CA ILE A 75 -8.42 1.39 -1.92
C ILE A 75 -8.96 0.47 -3.03
N ARG A 76 -8.88 -0.85 -2.83
CA ARG A 76 -9.30 -1.83 -3.85
C ARG A 76 -10.81 -1.76 -4.14
N PRO A 77 -11.72 -1.76 -3.14
CA PRO A 77 -13.14 -1.54 -3.37
C PRO A 77 -13.46 -0.24 -4.11
N VAL A 78 -12.81 0.87 -3.75
CA VAL A 78 -13.04 2.18 -4.38
C VAL A 78 -12.63 2.18 -5.86
N ILE A 79 -11.47 1.61 -6.17
CA ILE A 79 -11.00 1.46 -7.56
C ILE A 79 -11.95 0.54 -8.34
N ASN A 80 -12.30 -0.62 -7.79
CA ASN A 80 -13.20 -1.56 -8.45
C ASN A 80 -14.59 -0.96 -8.68
N ALA A 81 -15.12 -0.20 -7.73
CA ALA A 81 -16.39 0.52 -7.88
C ALA A 81 -16.31 1.63 -8.95
N GLY A 82 -15.14 2.27 -9.12
CA GLY A 82 -14.89 3.22 -10.21
C GLY A 82 -14.85 2.51 -11.57
N LEU A 83 -14.06 1.45 -11.69
CA LEU A 83 -13.95 0.63 -12.90
C LEU A 83 -15.29 0.02 -13.31
N ALA A 84 -16.12 -0.39 -12.36
CA ALA A 84 -17.46 -0.93 -12.60
C ALA A 84 -18.43 0.07 -13.25
N ARG A 85 -18.12 1.37 -13.23
CA ARG A 85 -18.92 2.45 -13.84
C ARG A 85 -18.33 2.97 -15.15
N THR A 86 -17.30 2.32 -15.68
CA THR A 86 -16.72 2.68 -16.99
C THR A 86 -17.58 2.13 -18.14
N ALA A 87 -17.30 2.56 -19.37
CA ALA A 87 -18.05 2.13 -20.56
C ALA A 87 -17.98 0.61 -20.81
N ASP A 88 -16.85 -0.03 -20.50
CA ASP A 88 -16.68 -1.48 -20.54
C ASP A 88 -16.05 -1.98 -19.22
N PRO A 89 -16.90 -2.26 -18.20
CA PRO A 89 -16.45 -2.70 -16.88
C PRO A 89 -15.62 -3.97 -16.90
N SER A 90 -16.00 -4.95 -17.74
CA SER A 90 -15.35 -6.26 -17.81
C SER A 90 -13.93 -6.12 -18.33
N LEU A 91 -13.74 -5.38 -19.42
CA LEU A 91 -12.43 -5.10 -19.98
C LEU A 91 -11.58 -4.24 -19.03
N ALA A 92 -12.17 -3.22 -18.40
CA ALA A 92 -11.47 -2.33 -17.48
C ALA A 92 -10.97 -3.05 -16.22
N LEU A 93 -11.80 -3.89 -15.60
CA LEU A 93 -11.43 -4.68 -14.42
C LEU A 93 -10.36 -5.72 -14.76
N ALA A 94 -10.52 -6.45 -15.87
CA ALA A 94 -9.57 -7.49 -16.27
C ALA A 94 -8.19 -6.90 -16.64
N SER A 95 -8.17 -5.85 -17.47
CA SER A 95 -6.92 -5.18 -17.87
C SER A 95 -6.20 -4.55 -16.68
N TYR A 96 -6.93 -3.91 -15.75
CA TYR A 96 -6.34 -3.38 -14.52
C TYR A 96 -5.72 -4.47 -13.65
N GLN A 97 -6.39 -5.60 -13.44
CA GLN A 97 -5.84 -6.68 -12.60
C GLN A 97 -4.56 -7.28 -13.18
N ILE A 98 -4.48 -7.42 -14.50
CA ILE A 98 -3.25 -7.85 -15.18
C ILE A 98 -2.15 -6.80 -15.00
N ALA A 99 -2.46 -5.53 -15.27
CA ALA A 99 -1.51 -4.44 -15.15
C ALA A 99 -0.97 -4.28 -13.71
N TRP A 100 -1.86 -4.35 -12.71
CA TRP A 100 -1.49 -4.28 -11.30
C TRP A 100 -0.63 -5.47 -10.91
N SER A 101 -1.02 -6.70 -11.25
CA SER A 101 -0.25 -7.90 -10.89
C SER A 101 1.16 -7.87 -11.49
N PHE A 102 1.29 -7.44 -12.74
CA PHE A 102 2.58 -7.28 -13.39
C PHE A 102 3.42 -6.17 -12.73
N SER A 103 2.81 -5.00 -12.50
CA SER A 103 3.50 -3.85 -11.89
C SER A 103 3.90 -4.10 -10.44
N TYR A 104 3.11 -4.89 -9.71
CA TYR A 104 3.31 -5.18 -8.30
C TYR A 104 4.66 -5.82 -8.00
N ILE A 105 5.21 -6.62 -8.93
CA ILE A 105 6.54 -7.23 -8.78
C ILE A 105 7.61 -6.16 -8.53
N PHE A 106 7.52 -5.04 -9.25
CA PHE A 106 8.47 -3.93 -9.14
C PHE A 106 8.11 -2.97 -8.00
N VAL A 107 6.82 -2.71 -7.78
CA VAL A 107 6.34 -1.86 -6.67
C VAL A 107 6.64 -2.50 -5.31
N ALA A 108 6.57 -3.82 -5.19
CA ALA A 108 6.79 -4.54 -3.94
C ALA A 108 8.19 -4.31 -3.35
N VAL A 109 9.18 -4.12 -4.22
CA VAL A 109 10.56 -3.82 -3.83
C VAL A 109 10.66 -2.44 -3.13
N ALA A 110 9.76 -1.51 -3.45
CA ALA A 110 9.71 -0.18 -2.85
C ALA A 110 9.06 -0.16 -1.46
N PHE A 111 8.13 -1.08 -1.14
CA PHE A 111 7.36 -1.04 0.12
C PHE A 111 8.20 -1.17 1.40
N ASN A 112 9.39 -1.77 1.32
CA ASN A 112 10.24 -1.98 2.49
C ASN A 112 11.35 -0.92 2.63
N VAL A 113 11.32 0.14 1.83
CA VAL A 113 12.33 1.21 1.88
C VAL A 113 12.35 1.90 3.26
N HIS A 114 11.21 2.04 3.93
CA HIS A 114 11.18 2.66 5.26
C HIS A 114 12.03 1.89 6.30
N GLN A 115 12.11 0.55 6.21
CA GLN A 115 12.94 -0.27 7.10
C GLN A 115 14.43 0.07 6.92
N LEU A 116 14.86 0.21 5.66
CA LEU A 116 16.21 0.61 5.32
C LEU A 116 16.53 2.01 5.87
N VAL A 117 15.58 2.94 5.79
CA VAL A 117 15.74 4.29 6.36
C VAL A 117 15.88 4.25 7.88
N ILE A 118 15.04 3.49 8.58
CA ILE A 118 15.09 3.37 10.06
C ILE A 118 16.45 2.87 10.56
N VAL A 119 17.08 1.98 9.78
CA VAL A 119 18.40 1.41 10.12
C VAL A 119 19.53 2.37 9.77
N PHE A 120 19.56 2.89 8.53
CA PHE A 120 20.74 3.56 7.98
C PHE A 120 20.66 5.10 7.94
N ALA A 121 19.49 5.70 8.12
CA ALA A 121 19.30 7.16 7.97
C ALA A 121 19.27 7.92 9.31
N ARG A 122 19.69 7.28 10.42
CA ARG A 122 19.74 7.91 11.74
C ARG A 122 20.73 9.07 11.76
N GLU A 123 21.92 8.84 11.23
CA GLU A 123 22.97 9.84 11.08
C GLU A 123 22.74 10.71 9.85
N ALA A 124 22.91 12.03 10.01
CA ALA A 124 22.65 12.99 8.93
C ALA A 124 23.50 12.75 7.68
N GLU A 125 24.75 12.27 7.86
CA GLU A 125 25.69 11.99 6.79
C GLU A 125 25.20 10.88 5.85
N HIS A 126 24.52 9.87 6.41
CA HIS A 126 24.03 8.71 5.66
C HIS A 126 22.68 8.95 4.97
N ARG A 127 21.90 9.96 5.38
CA ARG A 127 20.56 10.25 4.84
C ARG A 127 20.55 10.48 3.33
N ILE A 128 21.51 11.25 2.82
CA ILE A 128 21.59 11.55 1.38
C ILE A 128 21.93 10.28 0.59
N SER A 129 22.81 9.43 1.10
CA SER A 129 23.17 8.15 0.47
C SER A 129 21.98 7.19 0.44
N VAL A 130 21.22 7.11 1.54
CA VAL A 130 19.99 6.33 1.62
C VAL A 130 18.94 6.86 0.64
N LEU A 131 18.74 8.17 0.57
CA LEU A 131 17.81 8.79 -0.39
C LEU A 131 18.19 8.45 -1.83
N LYS A 132 19.46 8.59 -2.20
CA LYS A 132 19.96 8.25 -3.54
C LYS A 132 19.72 6.78 -3.86
N PHE A 133 19.96 5.88 -2.91
CA PHE A 133 19.69 4.46 -3.07
C PHE A 133 18.19 4.18 -3.27
N SER A 134 17.32 4.75 -2.44
CA SER A 134 15.86 4.62 -2.56
C SER A 134 15.34 5.14 -3.90
N LEU A 135 15.84 6.29 -4.37
CA LEU A 135 15.49 6.86 -5.67
C LEU A 135 16.04 6.03 -6.82
N LEU A 136 17.24 5.46 -6.70
CA LEU A 136 17.79 4.54 -7.69
C LEU A 136 16.91 3.30 -7.83
N MET A 137 16.50 2.68 -6.72
CA MET A 137 15.60 1.52 -6.75
C MET A 137 14.24 1.85 -7.39
N GLY A 138 13.65 2.97 -6.98
CA GLY A 138 12.35 3.42 -7.51
C GLY A 138 12.43 3.74 -9.00
N SER A 139 13.47 4.47 -9.42
CA SER A 139 13.69 4.82 -10.82
C SER A 139 13.98 3.60 -11.70
N LEU A 140 14.73 2.60 -11.21
CA LEU A 140 14.93 1.34 -11.93
C LEU A 140 13.60 0.62 -12.17
N GLY A 141 12.77 0.47 -11.13
CA GLY A 141 11.43 -0.13 -11.28
C GLY A 141 10.55 0.65 -12.26
N THR A 142 10.57 1.97 -12.18
CA THR A 142 9.84 2.86 -13.09
C THR A 142 10.31 2.73 -14.53
N VAL A 143 11.61 2.77 -14.78
CA VAL A 143 12.18 2.65 -16.13
C VAL A 143 11.86 1.28 -16.73
N ILE A 144 11.98 0.20 -15.97
CA ILE A 144 11.66 -1.14 -16.47
C ILE A 144 10.18 -1.23 -16.85
N LEU A 145 9.26 -0.80 -15.98
CA LEU A 145 7.83 -0.80 -16.28
C LEU A 145 7.49 0.09 -17.47
N PHE A 146 8.12 1.26 -17.57
CA PHE A 146 7.91 2.17 -18.67
C PHE A 146 8.38 1.55 -19.99
N ILE A 147 9.60 0.99 -20.05
CA ILE A 147 10.12 0.28 -21.22
C ILE A 147 9.18 -0.87 -21.61
N VAL A 148 8.74 -1.68 -20.66
CA VAL A 148 7.80 -2.78 -20.95
C VAL A 148 6.50 -2.26 -21.54
N SER A 149 5.97 -1.13 -21.04
CA SER A 149 4.70 -0.60 -21.52
C SER A 149 4.75 -0.02 -22.94
N VAL A 150 5.91 0.50 -23.38
CA VAL A 150 6.06 1.14 -24.70
C VAL A 150 6.71 0.25 -25.75
N THR A 151 7.38 -0.83 -25.35
CA THR A 151 8.09 -1.73 -26.28
C THR A 151 7.27 -2.99 -26.63
N PRO A 152 7.54 -3.63 -27.79
CA PRO A 152 6.93 -4.91 -28.15
C PRO A 152 7.17 -6.04 -27.13
N LEU A 153 8.17 -5.88 -26.25
CA LEU A 153 8.45 -6.82 -25.17
C LEU A 153 7.26 -6.97 -24.23
N GLY A 154 6.54 -5.89 -23.91
CA GLY A 154 5.35 -5.97 -23.06
C GLY A 154 4.22 -6.73 -23.71
N THR A 155 3.95 -6.47 -25.00
CA THR A 155 2.96 -7.25 -25.77
C THR A 155 3.34 -8.73 -25.78
N MET A 156 4.61 -9.04 -26.07
CA MET A 156 5.09 -10.43 -26.08
C MET A 156 4.97 -11.09 -24.70
N ALA A 157 5.30 -10.39 -23.62
CA ALA A 157 5.17 -10.90 -22.26
C ALA A 157 3.69 -11.18 -21.91
N LEU A 158 2.78 -10.23 -22.14
CA LEU A 158 1.38 -10.40 -21.80
C LEU A 158 0.67 -11.43 -22.68
N THR A 159 0.91 -11.44 -24.00
CA THR A 159 0.18 -12.35 -24.90
C THR A 159 0.81 -13.74 -24.96
N ARG A 160 2.14 -13.88 -24.93
CA ARG A 160 2.80 -15.19 -25.07
C ARG A 160 3.11 -15.87 -23.75
N MET A 161 3.56 -15.14 -22.73
CA MET A 161 3.91 -15.75 -21.43
C MET A 161 2.69 -15.87 -20.53
N ILE A 162 1.84 -14.84 -20.46
CA ILE A 162 0.63 -14.85 -19.63
C ILE A 162 -0.58 -15.43 -20.39
N GLY A 163 -0.58 -15.38 -21.72
CA GLY A 163 -1.68 -15.91 -22.53
C GLY A 163 -2.90 -14.99 -22.60
N VAL A 164 -2.71 -13.68 -22.41
CA VAL A 164 -3.80 -12.70 -22.42
C VAL A 164 -4.24 -12.40 -23.86
N PRO A 165 -5.55 -12.27 -24.13
CA PRO A 165 -6.04 -11.82 -25.45
C PRO A 165 -5.42 -10.48 -25.86
N PRO A 166 -5.09 -10.27 -27.16
CA PRO A 166 -4.42 -9.06 -27.62
C PRO A 166 -5.14 -7.75 -27.23
N GLU A 167 -6.47 -7.74 -27.27
CA GLU A 167 -7.29 -6.59 -26.90
C GLU A 167 -7.13 -6.20 -25.42
N LEU A 168 -7.06 -7.19 -24.52
CA LEU A 168 -6.76 -6.97 -23.10
C LEU A 168 -5.32 -6.51 -22.89
N ALA A 169 -4.38 -7.08 -23.63
CA ALA A 169 -2.96 -6.74 -23.51
C ALA A 169 -2.70 -5.27 -23.83
N VAL A 170 -3.34 -4.72 -24.87
CA VAL A 170 -3.22 -3.29 -25.22
C VAL A 170 -3.70 -2.39 -24.08
N GLN A 171 -4.84 -2.70 -23.47
CA GLN A 171 -5.37 -1.92 -22.34
C GLN A 171 -4.52 -2.08 -21.07
N ALA A 172 -4.03 -3.29 -20.81
CA ALA A 172 -3.15 -3.54 -19.68
C ALA A 172 -1.83 -2.78 -19.81
N LEU A 173 -1.20 -2.74 -21.00
CA LEU A 173 0.04 -1.98 -21.22
C LEU A 173 -0.16 -0.48 -21.01
N ARG A 174 -1.30 0.07 -21.42
CA ARG A 174 -1.66 1.47 -21.13
C ARG A 174 -1.77 1.74 -19.63
N ALA A 175 -2.39 0.83 -18.87
CA ALA A 175 -2.44 0.94 -17.42
C ALA A 175 -1.04 0.77 -16.77
N ILE A 176 -0.21 -0.16 -17.27
CA ILE A 176 1.19 -0.32 -16.83
C ILE A 176 1.99 0.96 -17.08
N ALA A 177 1.77 1.65 -18.20
CA ALA A 177 2.45 2.91 -18.49
C ALA A 177 2.22 3.96 -17.39
N LEU A 178 0.98 4.09 -16.89
CA LEU A 178 0.69 4.97 -15.75
C LEU A 178 1.28 4.40 -14.44
N LEU A 179 1.07 3.12 -14.17
CA LEU A 179 1.57 2.46 -12.98
C LEU A 179 3.10 2.41 -12.91
N SER A 180 3.80 2.67 -14.02
CA SER A 180 5.26 2.80 -14.04
C SER A 180 5.75 3.92 -13.12
N LEU A 181 4.93 4.92 -12.79
CA LEU A 181 5.29 5.96 -11.82
C LEU A 181 5.17 5.51 -10.36
N MET A 182 4.51 4.38 -10.09
CA MET A 182 4.28 3.89 -8.73
C MET A 182 5.58 3.58 -7.98
N PRO A 183 6.56 2.82 -8.53
CA PRO A 183 7.78 2.48 -7.80
C PRO A 183 8.54 3.69 -7.27
N ILE A 184 8.78 4.73 -8.09
CA ILE A 184 9.48 5.93 -7.65
C ILE A 184 8.69 6.73 -6.61
N LEU A 185 7.38 6.89 -6.79
CA LEU A 185 6.54 7.60 -5.82
C LEU A 185 6.46 6.83 -4.49
N THR A 186 6.31 5.50 -4.54
CA THR A 186 6.34 4.66 -3.34
C THR A 186 7.68 4.77 -2.63
N CYS A 187 8.82 4.74 -3.34
CA CYS A 187 10.13 4.94 -2.70
C CYS A 187 10.24 6.29 -1.98
N ILE A 188 9.72 7.37 -2.58
CA ILE A 188 9.71 8.71 -1.94
C ILE A 188 8.83 8.68 -0.69
N SER A 189 7.61 8.16 -0.80
CA SER A 189 6.68 8.05 0.32
C SER A 189 7.28 7.25 1.48
N GLU A 190 7.82 6.06 1.19
CA GLU A 190 8.43 5.15 2.16
C GLU A 190 9.71 5.74 2.76
N TYR A 191 10.48 6.50 2.00
CA TYR A 191 11.63 7.21 2.53
C TYR A 191 11.22 8.27 3.56
N CYS A 192 10.26 9.13 3.22
CA CYS A 192 9.70 10.12 4.16
C CYS A 192 9.04 9.46 5.36
N ALA A 193 8.33 8.35 5.16
CA ALA A 193 7.72 7.57 6.24
C ALA A 193 8.78 7.05 7.23
N GLY A 194 9.89 6.49 6.73
CA GLY A 194 11.01 6.04 7.56
C GLY A 194 11.61 7.17 8.40
N LEU A 195 11.79 8.36 7.80
CA LEU A 195 12.29 9.55 8.50
C LEU A 195 11.34 10.02 9.61
N LEU A 196 10.03 10.03 9.35
CA LEU A 196 9.00 10.38 10.33
C LEU A 196 8.91 9.37 11.48
N ILE A 197 9.16 8.09 11.21
CA ILE A 197 9.26 7.04 12.25
C ILE A 197 10.46 7.30 13.15
N ILE A 198 11.64 7.61 12.59
CA ILE A 198 12.84 7.95 13.38
C ILE A 198 12.57 9.17 14.27
N ALA A 199 11.82 10.15 13.78
CA ALA A 199 11.42 11.33 14.54
C ALA A 199 10.27 11.09 15.56
N GLY A 200 9.74 9.87 15.65
CA GLY A 200 8.62 9.53 16.55
C GLY A 200 7.27 10.13 16.15
N GLN A 201 7.12 10.63 14.93
CA GLN A 201 5.92 11.33 14.45
C GLN A 201 5.03 10.44 13.57
N THR A 202 4.70 9.24 14.07
CA THR A 202 3.92 8.22 13.34
C THR A 202 2.50 8.66 12.96
N LYS A 203 1.94 9.67 13.65
CA LYS A 203 0.64 10.28 13.30
C LYS A 203 0.57 10.78 11.86
N TYR A 204 1.69 11.26 11.30
CA TYR A 204 1.73 11.75 9.93
C TYR A 204 1.69 10.61 8.90
N LEU A 205 2.13 9.39 9.25
CA LEU A 205 1.99 8.22 8.37
C LEU A 205 0.51 7.88 8.19
N THR A 206 -0.24 7.79 9.30
CA THR A 206 -1.69 7.57 9.27
C THR A 206 -2.40 8.64 8.46
N ALA A 207 -2.06 9.92 8.68
CA ALA A 207 -2.64 11.04 7.93
C ALA A 207 -2.28 10.96 6.43
N GLY A 208 -1.05 10.60 6.07
CA GLY A 208 -0.62 10.43 4.69
C GLY A 208 -1.40 9.33 3.98
N LYS A 209 -1.56 8.16 4.62
CA LYS A 209 -2.40 7.07 4.07
C LYS A 209 -3.86 7.52 3.91
N ALA A 210 -4.40 8.31 4.84
CA ALA A 210 -5.74 8.88 4.70
C ALA A 210 -5.83 9.84 3.50
N VAL A 211 -4.84 10.71 3.30
CA VAL A 211 -4.73 11.59 2.12
C VAL A 211 -4.72 10.79 0.84
N ASN A 212 -3.97 9.68 0.78
CA ASN A 212 -3.95 8.77 -0.36
C ASN A 212 -5.36 8.29 -0.71
N VAL A 213 -6.06 7.70 0.26
CA VAL A 213 -7.37 7.08 0.04
C VAL A 213 -8.44 8.10 -0.31
N VAL A 214 -8.44 9.26 0.35
CA VAL A 214 -9.34 10.37 0.02
C VAL A 214 -9.08 10.87 -1.41
N THR A 215 -7.81 10.98 -1.80
CA THR A 215 -7.45 11.37 -3.17
C THR A 215 -7.97 10.34 -4.17
N ILE A 216 -7.71 9.04 -3.95
CA ILE A 216 -8.21 7.94 -4.78
C ILE A 216 -9.74 7.98 -4.91
N LEU A 217 -10.45 8.23 -3.80
CA LEU A 217 -11.90 8.33 -3.79
C LEU A 217 -12.39 9.50 -4.65
N ILE A 218 -11.83 10.69 -4.44
CA ILE A 218 -12.20 11.89 -5.19
C ILE A 218 -11.89 11.71 -6.67
N THR A 219 -10.68 11.26 -7.03
CA THR A 219 -10.30 11.07 -8.43
C THR A 219 -11.13 9.98 -9.11
N SER A 220 -11.43 8.88 -8.40
CA SER A 220 -12.30 7.81 -8.92
C SER A 220 -13.70 8.33 -9.23
N LEU A 221 -14.29 9.11 -8.31
CA LEU A 221 -15.62 9.71 -8.50
C LEU A 221 -15.63 10.73 -9.65
N LEU A 222 -14.62 11.59 -9.74
CA LEU A 222 -14.51 12.60 -10.80
C LEU A 222 -14.35 11.94 -12.18
N ILE A 223 -13.44 10.98 -12.32
CA ILE A 223 -13.21 10.30 -13.61
C ILE A 223 -14.44 9.47 -13.99
N ALA A 224 -15.03 8.72 -13.04
CA ALA A 224 -16.25 7.95 -13.32
C ALA A 224 -17.43 8.84 -13.76
N ARG A 225 -17.50 10.09 -13.25
CA ARG A 225 -18.58 11.03 -13.61
C ARG A 225 -18.34 11.76 -14.92
N PHE A 226 -17.13 12.24 -15.17
CA PHE A 226 -16.84 13.15 -16.28
C PHE A 226 -16.12 12.48 -17.46
N ALA A 227 -15.44 11.36 -17.23
CA ALA A 227 -14.65 10.67 -18.25
C ALA A 227 -14.80 9.13 -18.19
N PRO A 228 -16.02 8.58 -18.31
CA PRO A 228 -16.26 7.13 -18.21
C PRO A 228 -15.60 6.32 -19.35
N HIS A 229 -15.17 6.98 -20.42
CA HIS A 229 -14.46 6.40 -21.57
C HIS A 229 -12.98 6.08 -21.29
N VAL A 230 -12.42 6.54 -20.17
CA VAL A 230 -11.02 6.28 -19.77
C VAL A 230 -10.77 4.80 -19.48
N GLY A 231 -11.80 4.02 -19.15
CA GLY A 231 -11.71 2.56 -19.00
C GLY A 231 -10.69 2.13 -17.95
N GLY A 232 -9.83 1.16 -18.28
CA GLY A 232 -8.81 0.61 -17.37
C GLY A 232 -7.74 1.61 -16.90
N LEU A 233 -7.54 2.72 -17.64
CA LEU A 233 -6.61 3.79 -17.23
C LEU A 233 -7.07 4.50 -15.96
N LEU A 234 -8.37 4.48 -15.65
CA LEU A 234 -8.94 5.11 -14.45
C LEU A 234 -8.20 4.68 -13.20
N ALA A 235 -7.96 3.37 -13.06
CA ALA A 235 -7.28 2.84 -11.89
C ALA A 235 -5.83 3.32 -11.80
N GLY A 236 -5.10 3.35 -12.91
CA GLY A 236 -3.73 3.88 -12.95
C GLY A 236 -3.68 5.34 -12.51
N ILE A 237 -4.59 6.19 -13.01
CA ILE A 237 -4.65 7.61 -12.63
C ILE A 237 -4.97 7.77 -11.13
N CYS A 238 -5.98 7.05 -10.64
CA CYS A 238 -6.34 7.09 -9.22
C CYS A 238 -5.18 6.68 -8.33
N MET A 239 -4.51 5.56 -8.63
CA MET A 239 -3.41 5.08 -7.82
C MET A 239 -2.20 6.02 -7.82
N VAL A 240 -1.79 6.51 -8.99
CA VAL A 240 -0.65 7.42 -9.13
C VAL A 240 -0.93 8.75 -8.45
N SER A 241 -2.12 9.32 -8.62
CA SER A 241 -2.50 10.57 -7.94
C SER A 241 -2.57 10.40 -6.43
N GLY A 242 -3.12 9.30 -5.94
CA GLY A 242 -3.17 8.98 -4.51
C GLY A 242 -1.80 8.90 -3.87
N ILE A 243 -0.90 8.09 -4.44
CA ILE A 243 0.46 7.96 -3.89
C ILE A 243 1.29 9.25 -4.08
N ALA A 244 1.05 10.02 -5.15
CA ALA A 244 1.70 11.32 -5.34
C ALA A 244 1.28 12.30 -4.23
N MET A 245 -0.01 12.41 -3.93
CA MET A 245 -0.52 13.27 -2.86
C MET A 245 -0.03 12.83 -1.48
N GLU A 246 0.03 11.52 -1.22
CA GLU A 246 0.65 10.98 -0.01
C GLU A 246 2.12 11.38 0.09
N SER A 247 2.89 11.19 -0.99
CA SER A 247 4.31 11.49 -1.03
C SER A 247 4.58 12.97 -0.79
N ILE A 248 3.79 13.85 -1.42
CA ILE A 248 3.86 15.31 -1.22
C ILE A 248 3.56 15.67 0.23
N PHE A 249 2.48 15.10 0.80
CA PHE A 249 2.10 15.36 2.18
C PHE A 249 3.22 14.95 3.16
N LEU A 250 3.75 13.73 3.03
CA LEU A 250 4.83 13.25 3.90
C LEU A 250 6.12 14.04 3.70
N ALA A 251 6.45 14.43 2.47
CA ALA A 251 7.63 15.25 2.18
C ALA A 251 7.55 16.63 2.88
N ILE A 252 6.40 17.30 2.81
CA ILE A 252 6.16 18.57 3.50
C ILE A 252 6.35 18.41 5.02
N GLN A 253 5.75 17.37 5.62
CA GLN A 253 5.89 17.16 7.06
C GLN A 253 7.31 16.79 7.48
N THR A 254 8.03 16.04 6.64
CA THR A 254 9.43 15.71 6.89
C THR A 254 10.31 16.96 6.89
N GLN A 255 10.06 17.91 5.97
CA GLN A 255 10.76 19.20 5.94
C GLN A 255 10.49 20.05 7.19
N ASN A 256 9.24 20.08 7.67
CA ASN A 256 8.86 20.82 8.88
C ASN A 256 9.54 20.29 10.15
N ILE A 257 9.86 18.99 10.20
CA ILE A 257 10.55 18.35 11.33
C ILE A 257 12.07 18.42 11.18
N SER A 258 12.56 18.72 9.97
CA SER A 258 13.99 18.76 9.68
C SER A 258 14.87 19.73 10.50
N PRO A 259 14.35 20.75 11.20
CA PRO A 259 15.15 21.56 12.12
C PRO A 259 15.43 20.91 13.48
N VAL A 260 14.74 19.81 13.83
CA VAL A 260 14.68 19.27 15.22
C VAL A 260 15.26 17.85 15.31
N TRP A 261 15.99 17.37 14.30
CA TRP A 261 16.61 16.04 14.38
C TRP A 261 17.56 16.03 15.59
N PRO A 262 17.33 15.16 16.58
CA PRO A 262 18.27 15.06 17.69
C PRO A 262 19.63 14.67 17.11
N THR A 263 20.61 15.55 17.26
CA THR A 263 22.02 15.15 17.23
C THR A 263 22.19 14.22 18.41
N ILE A 264 22.02 12.92 18.17
CA ILE A 264 22.30 11.90 19.17
C ILE A 264 23.81 11.96 19.36
N THR A 265 24.25 12.65 20.42
CA THR A 265 25.60 12.55 20.93
C THR A 265 25.82 11.09 21.29
N VAL A 266 26.64 10.41 20.50
CA VAL A 266 27.12 9.06 20.81
C VAL A 266 27.77 9.15 22.19
N GLY A 267 27.19 8.46 23.18
CA GLY A 267 27.82 8.31 24.49
C GLY A 267 29.15 7.59 24.29
N ASN A 268 30.21 8.21 24.81
CA ASN A 268 31.61 7.74 24.77
C ASN A 268 31.78 6.26 25.13
#